data_AF-A0A7C1J7H9-F1
#
_entry.id   AF-A0A7C1J7H9-F1
#
_cell.length_a   1.000
_cell.length_b   1.000
_cell.length_c   1.000
_cell.angle_alpha   90.00
_cell.angle_beta   90.00
_cell.angle_gamma   90.00
#
_symmetry.space_group_name_H-M   'P 1'
#
loop_
_entity.id
_entity.type
_entity.pdbx_description
1 polymer ?
#
loop_
_entity_poly.entity_id
_entity_poly.type
_entity_poly.pdbx_seq_one_letter_code
_entity_poly.pdbx_strand_id
1 'polypeptide(L)'
;MAGATRPPLLKISNKKIVLRHVTAVALSCFFKAYPERFNDVMSFLGGDLARPKAVADLKAFLEENREEIERSLLAIVPGEMHQELGLTDGRWISYICRQDPEGRETQFFKAEIELASDWRRLLELEETSIKKKDYRTADWAKRRRQTIAREDVLSFLSRKAVIPKYGFPVDVVELDTQRTGHEADEIELERDLKIAIAEFAPTSQLIANKKLWTSGGLKRVVDREWEARYYRKCPVHGRFDVWNPGEEPPGTTCCSNMTARRQYIIPAFGFVTSRDKPEDPKGRPARMFSTRPFFIGLFGSERGFTSMPQQSPLLRVSKTCPGKMGVICEGRRGSGFFVCPECGAGFRERPKKSHRAPTGQSCSGKPLIVSLGHEFITDVVKIEFLRPVPGSIEPTWFAYSLAYALAGGAAGVLEVPPEDLSTTVAYADTPYVPPIVIYDNVPGGAGLVARLEEVEIMRACLEAAYGRVQGGCGCGENDSCYGCLRNYTNQFAHQKLRRGPVKDFLDQLLAEWPR
;
A
#
# COMPACT_ATOMS: atom_id res chain seq x y z
N MET A 1 -22.69 -18.71 -28.35
CA MET A 1 -22.12 -19.20 -27.07
C MET A 1 -22.46 -18.19 -26.01
N ALA A 2 -23.46 -18.47 -25.17
CA ALA A 2 -23.70 -17.64 -23.99
C ALA A 2 -22.59 -18.00 -22.99
N GLY A 3 -21.57 -17.14 -22.89
CA GLY A 3 -20.52 -17.29 -21.88
C GLY A 3 -21.16 -17.17 -20.51
N ALA A 4 -21.26 -18.27 -19.78
CA ALA A 4 -21.73 -18.26 -18.40
C ALA A 4 -20.62 -17.65 -17.52
N THR A 5 -20.55 -16.32 -17.47
CA THR A 5 -19.72 -15.60 -16.51
C THR A 5 -20.14 -16.01 -15.11
N ARG A 6 -19.21 -16.58 -14.34
CA ARG A 6 -19.49 -16.94 -12.95
C ARG A 6 -19.32 -15.68 -12.10
N PRO A 7 -20.33 -15.28 -11.30
CA PRO A 7 -20.19 -14.09 -10.47
C PRO A 7 -19.01 -14.29 -9.48
N PRO A 8 -18.16 -13.26 -9.27
CA PRO A 8 -17.09 -13.35 -8.30
C PRO A 8 -17.68 -13.58 -6.91
N LEU A 9 -17.13 -14.53 -6.16
CA LEU A 9 -17.43 -14.71 -4.74
C LEU A 9 -16.71 -13.61 -3.96
N LEU A 10 -17.38 -12.48 -3.78
CA LEU A 10 -16.86 -11.35 -3.00
C LEU A 10 -17.20 -11.54 -1.54
N LYS A 11 -16.19 -11.48 -0.67
CA LYS A 11 -16.41 -11.48 0.77
C LYS A 11 -16.63 -10.05 1.29
N ILE A 12 -17.86 -9.71 1.68
CA ILE A 12 -18.23 -8.39 2.24
C ILE A 12 -17.92 -8.34 3.75
N SER A 13 -16.76 -8.85 4.16
CA SER A 13 -16.38 -8.98 5.57
C SER A 13 -15.09 -8.22 5.90
N ASN A 14 -14.69 -7.28 5.04
CA ASN A 14 -13.49 -6.51 5.29
C ASN A 14 -13.76 -5.46 6.39
N LYS A 15 -13.19 -5.69 7.58
CA LYS A 15 -13.28 -4.81 8.75
C LYS A 15 -13.01 -3.34 8.43
N LYS A 16 -11.92 -3.04 7.71
CA LYS A 16 -11.51 -1.66 7.40
C LYS A 16 -12.49 -0.97 6.43
N ILE A 17 -12.98 -1.68 5.41
CA ILE A 17 -13.94 -1.13 4.45
C ILE A 17 -15.28 -0.89 5.16
N VAL A 18 -15.79 -1.87 5.88
CA VAL A 18 -17.05 -1.75 6.60
C VAL A 18 -16.97 -0.62 7.64
N LEU A 19 -15.86 -0.52 8.39
CA LEU A 19 -15.65 0.57 9.34
C LEU A 19 -15.70 1.96 8.69
N ARG A 20 -15.18 2.13 7.46
CA ARG A 20 -15.31 3.41 6.74
C ARG A 20 -16.75 3.74 6.38
N HIS A 21 -17.56 2.74 6.01
CA HIS A 21 -18.99 2.96 5.79
C HIS A 21 -19.72 3.30 7.10
N VAL A 22 -19.36 2.63 8.21
CA VAL A 22 -19.85 2.98 9.55
C VAL A 22 -19.48 4.43 9.91
N THR A 23 -18.23 4.85 9.67
CA THR A 23 -17.78 6.24 9.83
C THR A 23 -18.59 7.22 8.99
N ALA A 24 -18.86 6.90 7.72
CA ALA A 24 -19.63 7.75 6.83
C ALA A 24 -21.08 7.94 7.32
N VAL A 25 -21.72 6.88 7.83
CA VAL A 25 -23.06 6.96 8.45
C VAL A 25 -23.02 7.80 9.72
N ALA A 26 -22.04 7.57 10.59
CA ALA A 26 -21.86 8.34 11.83
C ALA A 26 -21.68 9.85 11.56
N LEU A 27 -20.83 10.19 10.59
CA LEU A 27 -20.62 11.57 10.15
C LEU A 27 -21.88 12.17 9.51
N SER A 28 -22.62 11.38 8.71
CA SER A 28 -23.91 11.82 8.16
C SER A 28 -24.91 12.16 9.27
N CYS A 29 -24.99 11.36 10.34
CA CYS A 29 -25.85 11.70 11.48
C CYS A 29 -25.37 12.99 12.17
N PHE A 30 -24.06 13.14 12.38
CA PHE A 30 -23.48 14.35 12.97
C PHE A 30 -23.78 15.61 12.14
N PHE A 31 -23.60 15.57 10.82
CA PHE A 31 -23.88 16.71 9.94
C PHE A 31 -25.37 17.06 9.83
N LYS A 32 -26.27 16.08 10.03
CA LYS A 32 -27.71 16.38 10.13
C LYS A 32 -28.05 17.14 11.41
N ALA A 33 -27.39 16.80 12.52
CA ALA A 33 -27.57 17.48 13.81
C ALA A 33 -26.87 18.85 13.86
N TYR A 34 -25.73 18.99 13.17
CA TYR A 34 -24.93 20.22 13.12
C TYR A 34 -24.63 20.63 11.66
N PRO A 35 -25.62 21.12 10.89
CA PRO A 35 -25.43 21.45 9.47
C PRO A 35 -24.34 22.49 9.22
N GLU A 36 -24.10 23.40 10.16
CA GLU A 36 -23.05 24.41 10.08
C GLU A 36 -21.63 23.81 10.04
N ARG A 37 -21.46 22.60 10.59
CA ARG A 37 -20.19 21.87 10.61
C ARG A 37 -19.86 21.24 9.25
N PHE A 38 -20.77 21.27 8.29
CA PHE A 38 -20.56 20.67 6.96
C PHE A 38 -20.05 21.66 5.90
N ASN A 39 -20.03 22.96 6.20
CA ASN A 39 -19.71 24.00 5.20
C ASN A 39 -18.25 23.96 4.73
N ASP A 40 -17.32 24.04 5.67
CA ASP A 40 -15.89 24.09 5.40
C ASP A 40 -15.10 23.44 6.53
N VAL A 41 -13.82 23.15 6.26
CA VAL A 41 -12.91 22.52 7.22
C VAL A 41 -12.77 23.34 8.51
N MET A 42 -12.79 24.67 8.44
CA MET A 42 -12.73 25.55 9.62
C MET A 42 -13.91 25.30 10.56
N SER A 43 -15.11 25.30 10.01
CA SER A 43 -16.35 25.06 10.75
C SER A 43 -16.41 23.61 11.25
N PHE A 44 -16.08 22.64 10.38
CA PHE A 44 -16.05 21.22 10.74
C PHE A 44 -15.14 20.93 11.93
N LEU A 45 -13.93 21.47 11.93
CA LEU A 45 -12.93 21.19 12.97
C LEU A 45 -13.10 22.03 14.25
N GLY A 46 -14.16 22.82 14.35
CA GLY A 46 -14.56 23.51 15.58
C GLY A 46 -14.08 24.94 15.72
N GLY A 47 -13.72 25.60 14.61
CA GLY A 47 -13.46 27.04 14.53
C GLY A 47 -12.07 27.50 15.00
N ASP A 48 -11.23 26.62 15.53
CA ASP A 48 -9.81 26.89 15.77
C ASP A 48 -8.96 25.72 15.24
N LEU A 49 -8.39 25.90 14.05
CA LEU A 49 -7.56 24.88 13.41
C LEU A 49 -6.22 24.66 14.10
N ALA A 50 -5.78 25.54 15.01
CA ALA A 50 -4.61 25.27 15.84
C ALA A 50 -4.92 24.27 16.97
N ARG A 51 -6.19 24.19 17.39
CA ARG A 51 -6.71 23.32 18.46
C ARG A 51 -8.08 22.75 18.06
N PRO A 52 -8.10 21.92 17.01
CA PRO A 52 -9.36 21.36 16.54
C PRO A 52 -9.97 20.43 17.58
N LYS A 53 -11.29 20.27 17.50
CA LYS A 53 -12.09 19.48 18.44
C LYS A 53 -13.14 18.60 17.76
N ALA A 54 -13.04 18.39 16.45
CA ALA A 54 -14.02 17.64 15.67
C ALA A 54 -14.12 16.18 16.14
N VAL A 55 -12.99 15.54 16.43
CA VAL A 55 -12.96 14.16 16.94
C VAL A 55 -13.63 14.06 18.30
N ALA A 56 -13.37 15.03 19.19
CA ALA A 56 -13.96 15.08 20.52
C ALA A 56 -15.48 15.37 20.45
N ASP A 57 -15.88 16.36 19.64
CA ASP A 57 -17.28 16.73 19.42
C ASP A 57 -18.08 15.57 18.80
N LEU A 58 -17.52 14.90 17.78
CA LEU A 58 -18.15 13.73 17.17
C LEU A 58 -18.28 12.61 18.21
N LYS A 59 -17.22 12.31 18.97
CA LYS A 59 -17.27 11.27 19.99
C LYS A 59 -18.40 11.52 20.99
N ALA A 60 -18.51 12.74 21.51
CA ALA A 60 -19.56 13.10 22.45
C ALA A 60 -20.96 12.93 21.84
N PHE A 61 -21.16 13.38 20.61
CA PHE A 61 -22.43 13.20 19.88
C PHE A 61 -22.80 11.72 19.68
N LEU A 62 -21.82 10.87 19.31
CA LEU A 62 -22.07 9.45 19.10
C LEU A 62 -22.36 8.71 20.40
N GLU A 63 -21.74 9.11 21.51
CA GLU A 63 -22.03 8.56 22.85
C GLU A 63 -23.45 8.93 23.31
N GLU A 64 -23.89 10.17 23.06
CA GLU A 64 -25.24 10.64 23.39
C GLU A 64 -26.34 9.97 22.54
N ASN A 65 -26.07 9.72 21.25
CA ASN A 65 -27.06 9.20 20.29
C ASN A 65 -26.84 7.71 19.95
N ARG A 66 -26.13 6.99 20.81
CA ARG A 66 -25.61 5.65 20.55
C ARG A 66 -26.69 4.65 20.11
N GLU A 67 -27.78 4.53 20.87
CA GLU A 67 -28.80 3.49 20.63
C GLU A 67 -29.53 3.66 19.28
N GLU A 68 -29.77 4.91 18.86
CA GLU A 68 -30.41 5.19 17.57
C GLU A 68 -29.48 4.87 16.40
N ILE A 69 -28.21 5.27 16.52
CA ILE A 69 -27.22 5.02 15.47
C ILE A 69 -26.90 3.53 15.36
N GLU A 70 -26.74 2.82 16.48
CA GLU A 70 -26.50 1.36 16.49
C GLU A 70 -27.62 0.59 15.78
N ARG A 71 -28.91 0.94 16.00
CA ARG A 71 -30.02 0.32 15.27
C ARG A 71 -29.89 0.49 13.76
N SER A 72 -29.48 1.66 13.30
CA SER A 72 -29.26 1.94 11.89
C SER A 72 -28.06 1.16 11.33
N LEU A 73 -26.98 1.07 12.09
CA LEU A 73 -25.76 0.34 11.69
C LEU A 73 -25.99 -1.17 11.62
N LEU A 74 -26.71 -1.76 12.58
CA LEU A 74 -27.02 -3.20 12.59
C LEU A 74 -27.88 -3.63 11.39
N ALA A 75 -28.70 -2.71 10.84
CA ALA A 75 -29.51 -2.98 9.66
C ALA A 75 -28.71 -3.03 8.34
N ILE A 76 -27.55 -2.39 8.28
CA ILE A 76 -26.75 -2.26 7.04
C ILE A 76 -25.44 -3.05 7.07
N VAL A 77 -24.94 -3.40 8.26
CA VAL A 77 -23.69 -4.15 8.43
C VAL A 77 -23.99 -5.66 8.47
N PRO A 78 -23.22 -6.52 7.77
CA PRO A 78 -23.39 -7.98 7.85
C PRO A 78 -23.26 -8.51 9.28
N GLY A 79 -24.11 -9.48 9.66
CA GLY A 79 -24.20 -10.02 11.02
C GLY A 79 -22.88 -10.55 11.59
N GLU A 80 -22.07 -11.19 10.75
CA GLU A 80 -20.73 -11.70 11.13
C GLU A 80 -19.75 -10.59 11.58
N MET A 81 -20.00 -9.34 11.19
CA MET A 81 -19.15 -8.18 11.52
C MET A 81 -19.59 -7.44 12.79
N HIS A 82 -20.77 -7.72 13.33
CA HIS A 82 -21.37 -6.93 14.42
C HIS A 82 -20.49 -6.94 15.69
N GLN A 83 -20.07 -8.13 16.12
CA GLN A 83 -19.22 -8.27 17.31
C GLN A 83 -17.79 -7.78 17.06
N GLU A 84 -17.26 -8.00 15.85
CA GLU A 84 -15.89 -7.61 15.50
C GLU A 84 -15.71 -6.09 15.45
N LEU A 85 -16.72 -5.37 14.96
CA LEU A 85 -16.73 -3.91 14.91
C LEU A 85 -17.25 -3.29 16.20
N GLY A 86 -17.68 -4.09 17.18
CA GLY A 86 -18.19 -3.59 18.45
C GLY A 86 -19.50 -2.83 18.34
N LEU A 87 -20.35 -3.17 17.36
CA LEU A 87 -21.67 -2.56 17.16
C LEU A 87 -22.66 -2.96 18.27
N THR A 88 -22.37 -4.02 19.01
CA THR A 88 -23.19 -4.52 20.12
C THR A 88 -22.73 -4.01 21.49
N ASP A 89 -21.54 -3.41 21.58
CA ASP A 89 -20.92 -2.99 22.85
C ASP A 89 -20.38 -1.55 22.84
N GLY A 90 -20.51 -0.84 21.72
CA GLY A 90 -20.18 0.59 21.59
C GLY A 90 -18.72 0.86 21.25
N ARG A 91 -17.87 -0.17 21.15
CA ARG A 91 -16.45 0.02 20.79
C ARG A 91 -16.26 0.67 19.42
N TRP A 92 -17.24 0.56 18.52
CA TRP A 92 -17.24 1.20 17.21
C TRP A 92 -16.98 2.72 17.27
N ILE A 93 -17.45 3.41 18.32
CA ILE A 93 -17.21 4.85 18.51
C ILE A 93 -15.71 5.11 18.67
N SER A 94 -15.02 4.31 19.49
CA SER A 94 -13.56 4.38 19.63
C SER A 94 -12.84 4.00 18.33
N TYR A 95 -13.40 3.05 17.57
CA TYR A 95 -12.90 2.63 16.26
C TYR A 95 -13.01 3.71 15.17
N ILE A 96 -13.85 4.73 15.36
CA ILE A 96 -13.89 5.92 14.51
C ILE A 96 -12.94 7.00 15.06
N CYS A 97 -13.03 7.29 16.36
CA CYS A 97 -12.45 8.51 16.93
C CYS A 97 -11.04 8.36 17.49
N ARG A 98 -10.52 7.14 17.70
CA ARG A 98 -9.22 6.97 18.37
C ARG A 98 -8.35 5.87 17.78
N GLN A 99 -8.74 4.61 17.94
CA GLN A 99 -7.95 3.44 17.53
C GLN A 99 -8.84 2.44 16.81
N ASP A 100 -8.40 1.91 15.68
CA ASP A 100 -9.07 0.86 14.92
C ASP A 100 -9.07 -0.49 15.68
N PRO A 101 -9.78 -1.53 15.19
CA PRO A 101 -9.80 -2.85 15.82
C PRO A 101 -8.41 -3.52 15.99
N GLU A 102 -7.39 -3.05 15.26
CA GLU A 102 -6.02 -3.54 15.36
C GLU A 102 -5.12 -2.65 16.25
N GLY A 103 -5.70 -1.69 16.97
CA GLY A 103 -5.00 -0.82 17.92
C GLY A 103 -4.24 0.34 17.27
N ARG A 104 -4.42 0.58 15.96
CA ARG A 104 -3.76 1.65 15.22
C ARG A 104 -4.62 2.92 15.25
N GLU A 105 -3.99 4.08 15.25
CA GLU A 105 -4.74 5.34 15.19
C GLU A 105 -5.60 5.45 13.92
N THR A 106 -6.85 5.91 14.10
CA THR A 106 -7.85 6.00 13.04
C THR A 106 -7.52 7.11 12.04
N GLN A 107 -8.04 7.00 10.82
CA GLN A 107 -7.82 8.00 9.79
C GLN A 107 -8.40 9.37 10.18
N PHE A 108 -9.56 9.39 10.85
CA PHE A 108 -10.15 10.65 11.31
C PHE A 108 -9.29 11.35 12.35
N PHE A 109 -8.78 10.59 13.33
CA PHE A 109 -7.89 11.13 14.35
C PHE A 109 -6.57 11.65 13.77
N LYS A 110 -5.97 10.90 12.83
CA LYS A 110 -4.76 11.33 12.11
C LYS A 110 -5.00 12.60 11.31
N ALA A 111 -6.12 12.68 10.58
CA ALA A 111 -6.49 13.84 9.76
C ALA A 111 -6.56 15.12 10.58
N GLU A 112 -7.19 15.06 11.75
CA GLU A 112 -7.31 16.20 12.67
C GLU A 112 -5.93 16.66 13.19
N ILE A 113 -5.09 15.72 13.64
CA ILE A 113 -3.75 16.04 14.15
C ILE A 113 -2.84 16.59 13.06
N GLU A 114 -2.83 15.97 11.88
CA GLU A 114 -2.06 16.42 10.73
C GLU A 114 -2.41 17.85 10.35
N LEU A 115 -3.71 18.15 10.26
CA LEU A 115 -4.17 19.49 9.91
C LEU A 115 -3.78 20.51 10.98
N ALA A 116 -3.94 20.17 12.27
CA ALA A 116 -3.52 21.04 13.36
C ALA A 116 -2.01 21.36 13.30
N SER A 117 -1.21 20.35 13.01
CA SER A 117 0.24 20.48 12.81
C SER A 117 0.57 21.39 11.62
N ASP A 118 -0.05 21.15 10.46
CA ASP A 118 0.14 21.95 9.26
C ASP A 118 -0.24 23.42 9.51
N TRP A 119 -1.36 23.65 10.18
CA TRP A 119 -1.83 24.98 10.54
C TRP A 119 -0.85 25.73 11.44
N ARG A 120 -0.39 25.09 12.52
CA ARG A 120 0.60 25.68 13.45
C ARG A 120 1.92 25.99 12.75
N ARG A 121 2.40 25.08 11.88
CA ARG A 121 3.62 25.31 11.09
C ARG A 121 3.49 26.51 10.15
N LEU A 122 2.33 26.68 9.53
CA LEU A 122 2.07 27.83 8.66
C LEU A 122 1.97 29.14 9.46
N LEU A 123 1.38 29.11 10.66
CA LEU A 123 1.35 30.27 11.56
C LEU A 123 2.77 30.69 11.97
N GLU A 124 3.58 29.74 12.43
CA GLU A 124 4.98 30.01 12.80
C GLU A 124 5.80 30.49 11.60
N LEU A 125 5.60 29.89 10.42
CA LEU A 125 6.25 30.31 9.19
C LEU A 125 5.90 31.76 8.83
N GLU A 126 4.63 32.15 8.95
CA GLU A 126 4.17 33.51 8.70
C GLU A 126 4.83 34.49 9.67
N GLU A 127 4.75 34.23 10.98
CA GLU A 127 5.33 35.09 12.02
C GLU A 127 6.84 35.26 11.86
N THR A 128 7.56 34.16 11.64
CA THR A 128 9.02 34.18 11.48
C THR A 128 9.44 34.87 10.18
N SER A 129 8.66 34.74 9.10
CA SER A 129 8.92 35.40 7.82
C SER A 129 8.68 36.90 7.91
N ILE A 130 7.64 37.34 8.62
CA ILE A 130 7.38 38.76 8.91
C ILE A 130 8.56 39.36 9.70
N LYS A 131 9.01 38.69 10.77
CA LYS A 131 10.17 39.12 11.57
C LYS A 131 11.44 39.25 10.72
N LYS A 132 11.62 38.38 9.72
CA LYS A 132 12.75 38.41 8.77
C LYS A 132 12.53 39.35 7.56
N LYS A 133 11.42 40.08 7.49
CA LYS A 133 11.00 40.91 6.35
C LYS A 133 10.86 40.14 5.01
N ASP A 134 10.66 38.82 5.07
CA ASP A 134 10.29 38.00 3.91
C ASP A 134 8.77 37.99 3.73
N TYR A 135 8.23 39.12 3.26
CA TYR A 135 6.78 39.28 3.08
C TYR A 135 6.20 38.33 2.04
N ARG A 136 7.01 37.86 1.08
CA ARG A 136 6.56 36.92 0.06
C ARG A 136 6.25 35.54 0.64
N THR A 137 7.10 35.03 1.53
CA THR A 137 6.84 33.76 2.21
C THR A 137 5.72 33.89 3.24
N ALA A 138 5.63 35.04 3.94
CA ALA A 138 4.53 35.31 4.86
C ALA A 138 3.16 35.31 4.16
N ASP A 139 3.05 36.02 3.02
CA ASP A 139 1.81 36.07 2.23
C ASP A 139 1.43 34.68 1.68
N TRP A 140 2.42 33.90 1.22
CA TRP A 140 2.18 32.51 0.80
C TRP A 140 1.62 31.66 1.96
N ALA A 141 2.23 31.74 3.15
CA ALA A 141 1.80 30.97 4.31
C ALA A 141 0.36 31.35 4.71
N LYS A 142 0.05 32.64 4.74
CA LYS A 142 -1.29 33.17 4.99
C LYS A 142 -2.31 32.65 3.98
N ARG A 143 -2.00 32.72 2.67
CA ARG A 143 -2.89 32.20 1.61
C ARG A 143 -3.11 30.70 1.74
N ARG A 144 -2.06 29.92 2.04
CA ARG A 144 -2.19 28.47 2.23
C ARG A 144 -3.09 28.13 3.42
N ARG A 145 -2.99 28.87 4.53
CA ARG A 145 -3.94 28.74 5.65
C ARG A 145 -5.37 29.02 5.20
N GLN A 146 -5.59 30.09 4.44
CA GLN A 146 -6.93 30.41 3.92
C GLN A 146 -7.48 29.30 3.01
N THR A 147 -6.66 28.69 2.16
CA THR A 147 -7.05 27.54 1.33
C THR A 147 -7.46 26.35 2.21
N ILE A 148 -6.67 26.00 3.23
CA ILE A 148 -6.98 24.88 4.14
C ILE A 148 -8.29 25.15 4.90
N ALA A 149 -8.49 26.37 5.39
CA ALA A 149 -9.68 26.73 6.17
C ALA A 149 -10.98 26.67 5.36
N ARG A 150 -10.92 26.95 4.05
CA ARG A 150 -12.07 27.03 3.14
C ARG A 150 -12.28 25.77 2.31
N GLU A 151 -11.47 24.74 2.53
CA GLU A 151 -11.64 23.46 1.85
C GLU A 151 -13.00 22.85 2.19
N ASP A 152 -13.64 22.25 1.19
CA ASP A 152 -14.89 21.52 1.35
C ASP A 152 -14.69 20.28 2.26
N VAL A 153 -15.66 20.01 3.13
CA VAL A 153 -15.55 18.94 4.14
C VAL A 153 -15.51 17.56 3.48
N LEU A 154 -16.25 17.32 2.40
CA LEU A 154 -16.21 16.04 1.69
C LEU A 154 -14.86 15.83 1.01
N SER A 155 -14.32 16.86 0.35
CA SER A 155 -12.97 16.82 -0.23
C SER A 155 -11.93 16.49 0.84
N PHE A 156 -11.98 17.16 1.99
CA PHE A 156 -11.06 16.89 3.11
C PHE A 156 -11.18 15.45 3.64
N LEU A 157 -12.38 14.99 3.96
CA LEU A 157 -12.63 13.66 4.52
C LEU A 157 -12.25 12.55 3.53
N SER A 158 -12.52 12.77 2.24
CA SER A 158 -12.14 11.85 1.17
C SER A 158 -10.63 11.80 1.01
N ARG A 159 -9.96 12.96 0.93
CA ARG A 159 -8.51 13.07 0.74
C ARG A 159 -7.72 12.45 1.89
N LYS A 160 -8.24 12.58 3.10
CA LYS A 160 -7.70 11.94 4.30
C LYS A 160 -8.18 10.51 4.53
N ALA A 161 -8.91 9.92 3.56
CA ALA A 161 -9.41 8.55 3.59
C ALA A 161 -10.22 8.20 4.85
N VAL A 162 -10.92 9.19 5.41
CA VAL A 162 -11.84 9.06 6.56
C VAL A 162 -13.14 8.40 6.11
N ILE A 163 -13.63 8.78 4.92
CA ILE A 163 -14.80 8.20 4.27
C ILE A 163 -14.39 7.45 2.99
N PRO A 164 -15.21 6.51 2.49
CA PRO A 164 -14.96 5.85 1.21
C PRO A 164 -14.95 6.84 0.04
N LYS A 165 -14.06 6.64 -0.94
CA LYS A 165 -14.02 7.33 -2.24
C LYS A 165 -14.37 6.35 -3.36
N TYR A 166 -14.64 6.85 -4.58
CA TYR A 166 -14.68 6.01 -5.78
C TYR A 166 -13.31 5.35 -6.00
N GLY A 167 -13.23 4.06 -5.68
CA GLY A 167 -11.99 3.28 -5.55
C GLY A 167 -11.72 2.99 -4.07
N PHE A 168 -11.49 1.73 -3.74
CA PHE A 168 -11.39 1.25 -2.35
C PHE A 168 -9.96 1.11 -1.78
N PRO A 169 -8.94 1.95 -2.09
CA PRO A 169 -7.61 1.75 -1.50
C PRO A 169 -7.65 1.89 0.03
N VAL A 170 -7.01 0.96 0.74
CA VAL A 170 -7.13 0.84 2.20
C VAL A 170 -6.15 1.77 2.90
N ASP A 171 -4.91 1.81 2.46
CA ASP A 171 -3.89 2.66 3.06
C ASP A 171 -3.52 3.75 2.05
N VAL A 172 -4.37 4.78 1.94
CA VAL A 172 -4.19 5.90 0.98
C VAL A 172 -3.32 6.97 1.59
N VAL A 173 -2.41 7.52 0.79
CA VAL A 173 -1.65 8.71 1.15
C VAL A 173 -1.69 9.74 0.03
N GLU A 174 -1.55 11.00 0.43
CA GLU A 174 -1.52 12.14 -0.47
C GLU A 174 -0.10 12.56 -0.85
N LEU A 175 0.03 13.21 -2.01
CA LEU A 175 1.12 14.11 -2.33
C LEU A 175 0.62 15.55 -2.21
N ASP A 176 0.88 16.17 -1.06
CA ASP A 176 0.45 17.52 -0.72
C ASP A 176 1.21 18.56 -1.57
N THR A 177 0.45 19.27 -2.41
CA THR A 177 0.95 20.34 -3.25
C THR A 177 1.23 21.58 -2.38
N GLN A 178 2.50 21.93 -2.20
CA GLN A 178 2.92 23.11 -1.44
C GLN A 178 2.70 24.42 -2.22
N ARG A 179 1.59 24.53 -2.97
CA ARG A 179 1.24 25.65 -3.82
C ARG A 179 -0.19 26.11 -3.54
N THR A 180 -0.48 27.36 -3.93
CA THR A 180 -1.80 27.99 -3.83
C THR A 180 -2.18 28.54 -5.20
N GLY A 181 -3.46 28.37 -5.59
CA GLY A 181 -4.02 28.84 -6.85
C GLY A 181 -4.65 27.72 -7.70
N HIS A 182 -5.42 28.09 -8.74
CA HIS A 182 -6.23 27.17 -9.56
C HIS A 182 -5.51 25.92 -10.05
N GLU A 183 -4.23 26.02 -10.42
CA GLU A 183 -3.45 24.86 -10.89
C GLU A 183 -3.23 23.79 -9.81
N ALA A 184 -3.25 24.16 -8.52
CA ALA A 184 -3.02 23.26 -7.39
C ALA A 184 -4.31 22.91 -6.63
N ASP A 185 -5.28 23.82 -6.61
CA ASP A 185 -6.51 23.69 -5.80
C ASP A 185 -7.50 22.65 -6.39
N GLU A 186 -7.39 22.31 -7.69
CA GLU A 186 -8.23 21.29 -8.35
C GLU A 186 -7.56 19.90 -8.45
N ILE A 187 -6.37 19.71 -7.85
CA ILE A 187 -5.62 18.46 -8.00
C ILE A 187 -5.60 17.66 -6.70
N GLU A 188 -6.23 16.49 -6.75
CA GLU A 188 -6.11 15.46 -5.72
C GLU A 188 -5.10 14.38 -6.16
N LEU A 189 -3.92 14.38 -5.54
CA LEU A 189 -2.85 13.42 -5.81
C LEU A 189 -2.83 12.33 -4.73
N GLU A 190 -3.70 11.34 -4.88
CA GLU A 190 -3.83 10.25 -3.94
C GLU A 190 -3.44 8.91 -4.56
N ARG A 191 -2.72 8.09 -3.79
CA ARG A 191 -2.35 6.73 -4.16
C ARG A 191 -2.39 5.81 -2.95
N ASP A 192 -2.71 4.54 -3.20
CA ASP A 192 -2.42 3.48 -2.24
C ASP A 192 -0.93 3.51 -1.89
N LEU A 193 -0.61 3.40 -0.61
CA LEU A 193 0.74 3.54 -0.08
C LEU A 193 1.71 2.53 -0.71
N LYS A 194 1.24 1.35 -1.13
CA LYS A 194 2.04 0.35 -1.86
C LYS A 194 2.56 0.85 -3.21
N ILE A 195 1.86 1.82 -3.82
CA ILE A 195 2.22 2.46 -5.10
C ILE A 195 2.91 3.80 -4.84
N ALA A 196 2.41 4.56 -3.86
CA ALA A 196 2.89 5.89 -3.52
C ALA A 196 4.39 5.91 -3.17
N ILE A 197 4.90 4.88 -2.48
CA ILE A 197 6.34 4.79 -2.14
C ILE A 197 7.28 4.72 -3.34
N ALA A 198 6.78 4.47 -4.56
CA ALA A 198 7.54 4.59 -5.80
C ALA A 198 7.09 5.78 -6.67
N GLU A 199 5.79 6.05 -6.79
CA GLU A 199 5.28 7.16 -7.63
C GLU A 199 5.49 8.54 -7.00
N PHE A 200 5.38 8.65 -5.68
CA PHE A 200 5.58 9.88 -4.92
C PHE A 200 6.93 9.93 -4.20
N ALA A 201 7.79 8.92 -4.40
CA ALA A 201 9.13 8.91 -3.83
C ALA A 201 9.90 10.20 -4.16
N PRO A 202 10.82 10.67 -3.29
CA PRO A 202 11.55 11.91 -3.52
C PRO A 202 12.14 12.02 -4.92
N THR A 203 12.01 13.19 -5.53
CA THR A 203 12.40 13.53 -6.92
C THR A 203 11.56 12.90 -8.03
N SER A 204 10.60 12.03 -7.71
CA SER A 204 9.68 11.46 -8.70
C SER A 204 8.82 12.53 -9.34
N GLN A 205 8.53 12.34 -10.63
CA GLN A 205 7.77 13.27 -11.44
C GLN A 205 6.46 12.63 -11.90
N LEU A 206 5.37 13.40 -11.83
CA LEU A 206 4.05 12.98 -12.27
C LEU A 206 3.34 14.12 -12.98
N ILE A 207 2.44 13.77 -13.90
CA ILE A 207 1.62 14.75 -14.63
C ILE A 207 0.25 14.81 -13.99
N ALA A 208 -0.18 16.02 -13.63
CA ALA A 208 -1.54 16.29 -13.16
C ALA A 208 -1.96 17.70 -13.57
N ASN A 209 -3.22 17.84 -14.01
CA ASN A 209 -3.76 19.06 -14.63
C ASN A 209 -2.84 19.64 -15.73
N LYS A 210 -2.33 18.76 -16.61
CA LYS A 210 -1.39 19.10 -17.70
C LYS A 210 -0.05 19.71 -17.24
N LYS A 211 0.28 19.64 -15.96
CA LYS A 211 1.52 20.15 -15.37
C LYS A 211 2.38 19.03 -14.80
N LEU A 212 3.69 19.20 -14.83
CA LEU A 212 4.68 18.28 -14.29
C LEU A 212 5.02 18.66 -12.84
N TRP A 213 4.64 17.79 -11.92
CA TRP A 213 4.88 17.95 -10.48
C TRP A 213 6.05 17.08 -10.05
N THR A 214 6.89 17.62 -9.17
CA THR A 214 8.06 16.91 -8.63
C THR A 214 7.90 16.73 -7.12
N SER A 215 8.02 15.49 -6.64
CA SER A 215 8.03 15.18 -5.21
C SER A 215 9.27 15.77 -4.53
N GLY A 216 9.06 16.56 -3.48
CA GLY A 216 10.09 17.24 -2.70
C GLY A 216 10.51 16.46 -1.44
N GLY A 217 9.76 15.45 -1.02
CA GLY A 217 10.08 14.69 0.18
C GLY A 217 8.88 14.05 0.86
N LEU A 218 9.05 13.71 2.14
CA LEU A 218 8.03 13.13 3.00
C LEU A 218 7.32 14.22 3.82
N LYS A 219 6.01 14.09 4.02
CA LYS A 219 5.24 15.00 4.87
C LYS A 219 5.63 14.78 6.34
N ARG A 220 5.82 15.88 7.09
CA ARG A 220 6.17 15.84 8.51
C ARG A 220 5.03 16.42 9.34
N VAL A 221 4.72 15.75 10.44
CA VAL A 221 3.78 16.18 11.48
C VAL A 221 4.57 16.54 12.74
N VAL A 222 4.22 17.65 13.40
CA VAL A 222 4.85 18.10 14.65
C VAL A 222 4.65 17.04 15.73
N ASP A 223 5.69 16.81 16.54
CA ASP A 223 5.73 15.81 17.62
C ASP A 223 5.47 14.36 17.19
N ARG A 224 5.54 14.07 15.88
CA ARG A 224 5.44 12.71 15.36
C ARG A 224 6.63 12.35 14.49
N GLU A 225 7.15 11.16 14.72
CA GLU A 225 8.17 10.56 13.88
C GLU A 225 7.52 9.62 12.86
N TRP A 226 8.18 9.43 11.72
CA TRP A 226 7.75 8.36 10.81
C TRP A 226 8.11 7.02 11.42
N GLU A 227 7.19 6.08 11.28
CA GLU A 227 7.47 4.70 11.62
C GLU A 227 8.63 4.17 10.75
N ALA A 228 9.60 3.56 11.41
CA ALA A 228 10.79 3.02 10.79
C ALA A 228 10.94 1.54 11.14
N ARG A 229 11.55 0.80 10.21
CA ARG A 229 11.84 -0.63 10.35
C ARG A 229 13.22 -0.93 9.84
N TYR A 230 13.85 -1.92 10.44
CA TYR A 230 15.04 -2.52 9.88
C TYR A 230 14.68 -3.70 9.00
N TYR A 231 15.46 -3.87 7.94
CA TYR A 231 15.33 -5.01 7.04
C TYR A 231 16.68 -5.48 6.51
N ARG A 232 16.71 -6.74 6.09
CA ARG A 232 17.76 -7.32 5.26
C ARG A 232 17.13 -8.31 4.29
N LYS A 233 17.82 -8.57 3.18
CA LYS A 233 17.35 -9.51 2.17
C LYS A 233 18.47 -10.36 1.60
N CYS A 234 18.11 -11.56 1.16
CA CYS A 234 19.01 -12.43 0.43
C CYS A 234 18.63 -12.38 -1.06
N PRO A 235 19.49 -11.85 -1.94
CA PRO A 235 19.21 -11.81 -3.38
C PRO A 235 19.23 -13.20 -4.02
N VAL A 236 19.88 -14.18 -3.37
CA VAL A 236 20.01 -15.55 -3.88
C VAL A 236 18.79 -16.39 -3.52
N HIS A 237 18.38 -16.39 -2.24
CA HIS A 237 17.32 -17.27 -1.74
C HIS A 237 15.97 -16.55 -1.55
N GLY A 238 15.89 -15.25 -1.82
CA GLY A 238 14.64 -14.49 -1.69
C GLY A 238 14.20 -14.20 -0.25
N ARG A 239 14.97 -14.60 0.77
CA ARG A 239 14.65 -14.31 2.18
C ARG A 239 14.59 -12.80 2.43
N PHE A 240 13.55 -12.36 3.13
CA PHE A 240 13.34 -10.98 3.52
C PHE A 240 12.96 -10.93 5.00
N ASP A 241 13.83 -10.31 5.80
CA ASP A 241 13.66 -10.20 7.25
C ASP A 241 13.32 -8.75 7.60
N VAL A 242 12.36 -8.54 8.51
CA VAL A 242 11.93 -7.23 9.02
C VAL A 242 11.83 -7.27 10.55
N TRP A 243 12.26 -6.21 11.21
CA TRP A 243 12.14 -6.04 12.67
C TRP A 243 12.12 -4.57 13.09
N ASN A 244 11.73 -4.30 14.34
CA ASN A 244 11.65 -2.94 14.85
C ASN A 244 13.03 -2.40 15.28
N PRO A 245 13.24 -1.08 15.23
CA PRO A 245 14.37 -0.46 15.89
C PRO A 245 14.41 -0.81 17.39
N GLY A 246 15.56 -1.31 17.85
CA GLY A 246 15.74 -1.78 19.24
C GLY A 246 15.55 -3.28 19.42
N GLU A 247 14.99 -3.99 18.43
CA GLU A 247 14.94 -5.45 18.41
C GLU A 247 16.18 -6.06 17.73
N GLU A 248 16.48 -7.30 18.10
CA GLU A 248 17.48 -8.13 17.43
C GLU A 248 16.95 -8.65 16.08
N PRO A 249 17.81 -8.82 15.07
CA PRO A 249 17.38 -9.33 13.76
C PRO A 249 16.87 -10.77 13.87
N PRO A 250 15.80 -11.13 13.14
CA PRO A 250 15.17 -12.43 13.27
C PRO A 250 16.04 -13.53 12.65
N GLY A 251 16.34 -14.55 13.46
CA GLY A 251 17.03 -15.77 13.06
C GLY A 251 18.47 -15.58 12.54
N THR A 252 19.10 -16.69 12.21
CA THR A 252 20.46 -16.71 11.64
C THR A 252 20.47 -16.16 10.21
N THR A 253 21.63 -15.70 9.75
CA THR A 253 21.85 -15.26 8.37
C THR A 253 21.63 -16.44 7.41
N CYS A 254 20.83 -16.22 6.37
CA CYS A 254 20.53 -17.24 5.36
C CYS A 254 21.77 -17.73 4.61
N CYS A 255 22.65 -16.81 4.17
CA CYS A 255 23.92 -17.13 3.53
C CYS A 255 24.83 -15.89 3.52
N SER A 256 26.06 -16.02 3.03
CA SER A 256 27.03 -14.92 2.91
C SER A 256 26.58 -13.76 2.01
N ASN A 257 25.63 -14.00 1.08
CA ASN A 257 25.07 -12.98 0.20
C ASN A 257 23.94 -12.14 0.83
N MET A 258 23.58 -12.40 2.09
CA MET A 258 22.57 -11.61 2.80
C MET A 258 23.03 -10.14 2.88
N THR A 259 22.19 -9.20 2.48
CA THR A 259 22.53 -7.79 2.54
C THR A 259 22.73 -7.35 4.00
N ALA A 260 23.60 -6.35 4.20
CA ALA A 260 23.68 -5.66 5.49
C ALA A 260 22.32 -5.06 5.89
N ARG A 261 22.15 -4.83 7.20
CA ARG A 261 20.99 -4.14 7.76
C ARG A 261 20.77 -2.79 7.08
N ARG A 262 19.55 -2.56 6.62
CA ARG A 262 19.08 -1.28 6.08
C ARG A 262 17.83 -0.85 6.85
N GLN A 263 17.48 0.42 6.69
CA GLN A 263 16.28 1.00 7.28
C GLN A 263 15.31 1.42 6.17
N TYR A 264 14.01 1.18 6.36
CA TYR A 264 12.97 1.85 5.59
C TYR A 264 12.04 2.66 6.49
N ILE A 265 11.45 3.70 5.89
CA ILE A 265 10.44 4.55 6.49
C ILE A 265 9.08 4.21 5.87
N ILE A 266 8.04 4.16 6.70
CA ILE A 266 6.64 4.09 6.27
C ILE A 266 6.09 5.53 6.26
N PRO A 267 5.87 6.15 5.08
CA PRO A 267 5.43 7.53 4.99
C PRO A 267 3.91 7.64 5.20
N ALA A 268 3.46 7.31 6.41
CA ALA A 268 2.04 7.26 6.78
C ALA A 268 1.31 8.61 6.64
N PHE A 269 2.04 9.71 6.79
CA PHE A 269 1.51 11.07 6.63
C PHE A 269 1.54 11.56 5.16
N GLY A 270 2.02 10.73 4.23
CA GLY A 270 2.15 11.07 2.82
C GLY A 270 3.41 11.84 2.45
N PHE A 271 3.33 12.50 1.29
CA PHE A 271 4.43 13.13 0.59
C PHE A 271 4.14 14.62 0.36
N VAL A 272 5.16 15.38 0.01
CA VAL A 272 5.03 16.83 -0.26
C VAL A 272 5.79 17.21 -1.52
N THR A 273 5.26 18.14 -2.31
CA THR A 273 6.01 18.77 -3.41
C THR A 273 6.93 19.87 -2.88
N SER A 274 7.88 20.33 -3.70
CA SER A 274 8.52 21.62 -3.43
C SER A 274 7.56 22.79 -3.73
N ARG A 275 7.91 23.99 -3.29
CA ARG A 275 7.23 25.26 -3.65
C ARG A 275 7.50 25.71 -5.09
N ASP A 276 8.35 25.01 -5.84
CA ASP A 276 8.74 25.41 -7.19
C ASP A 276 7.55 25.41 -8.16
N LYS A 277 7.65 26.17 -9.27
CA LYS A 277 6.61 26.17 -10.30
C LYS A 277 6.60 24.82 -11.02
N PRO A 278 5.43 24.16 -11.17
CA PRO A 278 5.37 22.96 -11.94
C PRO A 278 5.68 23.30 -13.41
N GLU A 279 6.38 22.39 -14.08
CA GLU A 279 6.86 22.60 -15.45
C GLU A 279 5.83 22.10 -16.47
N ASP A 280 5.95 22.53 -17.73
CA ASP A 280 5.16 21.93 -18.80
C ASP A 280 5.77 20.57 -19.19
N PRO A 281 4.95 19.51 -19.30
CA PRO A 281 5.45 18.18 -19.58
C PRO A 281 5.97 18.09 -21.03
N LYS A 282 7.25 17.72 -21.19
CA LYS A 282 7.87 17.47 -22.51
C LYS A 282 7.59 16.07 -23.06
N GLY A 283 6.87 15.24 -22.31
CA GLY A 283 6.57 13.85 -22.62
C GLY A 283 6.11 13.09 -21.37
N ARG A 284 5.83 11.80 -21.52
CA ARG A 284 5.47 10.95 -20.36
C ARG A 284 6.69 10.81 -19.44
N PRO A 285 6.58 11.16 -18.14
CA PRO A 285 7.69 10.99 -17.21
C PRO A 285 8.05 9.51 -17.09
N ALA A 286 9.34 9.22 -17.09
CA ALA A 286 9.82 7.85 -16.90
C ALA A 286 9.51 7.41 -15.46
N ARG A 287 8.94 6.20 -15.29
CA ARG A 287 8.85 5.57 -13.98
C ARG A 287 10.27 5.31 -13.47
N MET A 288 10.72 6.14 -12.52
CA MET A 288 12.09 6.10 -12.04
C MET A 288 12.37 4.96 -11.07
N PHE A 289 11.33 4.49 -10.37
CA PHE A 289 11.46 3.50 -9.31
C PHE A 289 10.42 2.40 -9.47
N SER A 290 10.78 1.22 -8.96
CA SER A 290 9.89 0.06 -8.87
C SER A 290 9.78 -0.37 -7.42
N THR A 291 8.61 -0.85 -7.04
CA THR A 291 8.41 -1.51 -5.77
C THR A 291 8.65 -3.02 -5.88
N ARG A 292 8.93 -3.67 -4.76
CA ARG A 292 9.15 -5.11 -4.67
C ARG A 292 8.32 -5.69 -3.53
N PRO A 293 7.37 -6.61 -3.79
CA PRO A 293 6.61 -7.26 -2.74
C PRO A 293 7.39 -8.44 -2.14
N PHE A 294 7.36 -8.52 -0.81
CA PHE A 294 7.95 -9.57 -0.01
C PHE A 294 6.90 -10.13 0.93
N PHE A 295 6.92 -11.46 1.10
CA PHE A 295 6.15 -12.11 2.15
C PHE A 295 6.95 -12.07 3.45
N ILE A 296 6.41 -11.44 4.48
CA ILE A 296 7.06 -11.33 5.80
C ILE A 296 6.72 -12.54 6.66
N GLY A 297 5.48 -13.01 6.61
CA GLY A 297 5.01 -14.15 7.37
C GLY A 297 3.49 -14.19 7.48
N LEU A 298 2.96 -15.25 8.09
CA LEU A 298 1.53 -15.36 8.37
C LEU A 298 1.14 -14.46 9.54
N PHE A 299 -0.05 -13.88 9.46
CA PHE A 299 -0.68 -13.18 10.57
C PHE A 299 -1.57 -14.18 11.32
N GLY A 300 -1.02 -14.76 12.39
CA GLY A 300 -1.63 -15.85 13.15
C GLY A 300 -0.99 -17.22 12.83
N SER A 301 -1.65 -18.30 13.28
CA SER A 301 -1.19 -19.67 13.03
C SER A 301 -1.51 -20.15 11.62
N GLU A 302 -0.63 -21.00 11.08
CA GLU A 302 -0.87 -21.69 9.82
C GLU A 302 -2.06 -22.63 9.97
N ARG A 303 -3.04 -22.50 9.07
CA ARG A 303 -4.33 -23.23 9.14
C ARG A 303 -4.28 -24.62 8.49
N GLY A 304 -3.08 -25.10 8.15
CA GLY A 304 -2.83 -26.39 7.51
C GLY A 304 -2.71 -26.33 5.99
N PHE A 305 -2.38 -27.48 5.40
CA PHE A 305 -2.20 -27.67 3.97
C PHE A 305 -3.12 -28.77 3.42
N THR A 306 -3.56 -28.59 2.19
CA THR A 306 -4.18 -29.60 1.37
C THR A 306 -3.17 -30.11 0.35
N SER A 307 -2.86 -31.41 0.40
CA SER A 307 -2.00 -32.07 -0.58
C SER A 307 -2.79 -32.36 -1.87
N MET A 308 -2.23 -32.01 -3.02
CA MET A 308 -2.89 -32.10 -4.32
C MET A 308 -2.00 -32.78 -5.35
N PRO A 309 -2.50 -33.81 -6.06
CA PRO A 309 -3.69 -34.62 -5.76
C PRO A 309 -3.60 -35.36 -4.41
N GLN A 310 -4.73 -35.78 -3.82
CA GLN A 310 -4.73 -36.40 -2.48
C GLN A 310 -3.97 -37.74 -2.40
N GLN A 311 -4.00 -38.55 -3.46
CA GLN A 311 -3.45 -39.91 -3.47
C GLN A 311 -1.97 -39.97 -3.86
N SER A 312 -1.54 -39.08 -4.76
CA SER A 312 -0.15 -38.94 -5.21
C SER A 312 0.17 -37.45 -5.23
N PRO A 313 0.55 -36.86 -4.08
CA PRO A 313 0.64 -35.42 -3.94
C PRO A 313 1.84 -34.87 -4.70
N LEU A 314 1.58 -33.94 -5.60
CA LEU A 314 2.58 -33.23 -6.40
C LEU A 314 2.89 -31.84 -5.83
N LEU A 315 1.93 -31.26 -5.11
CA LEU A 315 2.10 -30.02 -4.35
C LEU A 315 1.26 -30.01 -3.08
N ARG A 316 1.54 -29.04 -2.21
CA ARG A 316 0.71 -28.69 -1.05
C ARG A 316 0.24 -27.25 -1.18
N VAL A 317 -1.04 -27.01 -0.92
CA VAL A 317 -1.66 -25.69 -0.94
C VAL A 317 -2.13 -25.35 0.46
N SER A 318 -1.70 -24.22 1.02
CA SER A 318 -2.15 -23.80 2.34
C SER A 318 -3.62 -23.41 2.31
N LYS A 319 -4.31 -23.57 3.44
CA LYS A 319 -5.57 -22.86 3.67
C LYS A 319 -5.34 -21.36 3.61
N THR A 320 -6.32 -20.64 3.08
CA THR A 320 -6.28 -19.19 2.99
C THR A 320 -6.22 -18.61 4.37
N CYS A 321 -5.21 -17.78 4.57
CA CYS A 321 -4.97 -17.12 5.83
C CYS A 321 -4.45 -15.71 5.58
N PRO A 322 -4.70 -14.78 6.52
CA PRO A 322 -4.11 -13.46 6.47
C PRO A 322 -2.57 -13.56 6.49
N GLY A 323 -1.92 -13.03 5.47
CA GLY A 323 -0.47 -12.93 5.36
C GLY A 323 -0.01 -11.49 5.48
N LYS A 324 1.10 -11.28 6.19
CA LYS A 324 1.77 -9.98 6.29
C LYS A 324 2.71 -9.81 5.11
N MET A 325 2.45 -8.79 4.31
CA MET A 325 3.22 -8.41 3.12
C MET A 325 4.02 -7.14 3.39
N GLY A 326 5.21 -7.04 2.82
CA GLY A 326 6.04 -5.83 2.81
C GLY A 326 6.35 -5.41 1.39
N VAL A 327 6.16 -4.15 1.05
CA VAL A 327 6.52 -3.60 -0.26
C VAL A 327 7.58 -2.52 -0.05
N ILE A 328 8.74 -2.69 -0.69
CA ILE A 328 9.89 -1.79 -0.51
C ILE A 328 10.28 -1.12 -1.83
N CYS A 329 10.57 0.17 -1.74
CA CYS A 329 11.23 0.97 -2.77
C CYS A 329 12.62 1.40 -2.28
N GLU A 330 13.67 0.91 -2.94
CA GLU A 330 15.07 1.17 -2.56
C GLU A 330 15.76 2.23 -3.43
N GLY A 331 14.97 3.03 -4.16
CA GLY A 331 15.51 4.00 -5.11
C GLY A 331 16.27 3.35 -6.28
N ARG A 332 17.07 4.16 -6.98
CA ARG A 332 17.79 3.71 -8.19
C ARG A 332 18.95 2.79 -7.81
N ARG A 333 18.99 1.59 -8.37
CA ARG A 333 20.05 0.59 -8.10
C ARG A 333 20.23 0.27 -6.60
N GLY A 334 19.19 0.45 -5.79
CA GLY A 334 19.25 0.17 -4.35
C GLY A 334 20.07 1.18 -3.54
N SER A 335 20.24 2.42 -4.02
CA SER A 335 20.95 3.49 -3.28
C SER A 335 20.18 4.02 -2.07
N GLY A 336 18.88 3.75 -1.98
CA GLY A 336 17.98 4.44 -1.07
C GLY A 336 17.74 5.90 -1.47
N PHE A 337 17.15 6.63 -0.53
CA PHE A 337 16.82 8.05 -0.59
C PHE A 337 17.48 8.76 0.60
N PHE A 338 17.91 10.00 0.39
CA PHE A 338 18.38 10.86 1.46
C PHE A 338 17.19 11.67 1.97
N VAL A 339 16.69 11.39 3.17
CA VAL A 339 15.54 12.08 3.77
C VAL A 339 15.98 12.86 5.01
N CYS A 340 15.68 14.16 5.04
CA CYS A 340 15.95 14.99 6.20
C CYS A 340 14.92 14.73 7.30
N PRO A 341 15.34 14.23 8.49
CA PRO A 341 14.42 14.00 9.60
C PRO A 341 13.89 15.32 10.19
N GLU A 342 14.56 16.45 9.95
CA GLU A 342 14.16 17.77 10.46
C GLU A 342 13.06 18.43 9.60
N CYS A 343 13.14 18.37 8.28
CA CYS A 343 12.19 19.11 7.43
C CYS A 343 11.39 18.26 6.43
N GLY A 344 11.68 16.96 6.31
CA GLY A 344 11.03 16.07 5.36
C GLY A 344 11.62 16.09 3.95
N ALA A 345 12.53 17.01 3.63
CA ALA A 345 13.12 17.10 2.29
C ALA A 345 13.81 15.80 1.88
N GLY A 346 13.54 15.34 0.66
CA GLY A 346 14.05 14.09 0.11
C GLY A 346 14.91 14.32 -1.13
N PHE A 347 16.02 13.58 -1.24
CA PHE A 347 16.99 13.70 -2.32
C PHE A 347 17.47 12.33 -2.79
N ARG A 348 17.99 12.29 -4.03
CA ARG A 348 18.67 11.11 -4.57
C ARG A 348 20.17 11.08 -4.29
N GLU A 349 20.76 12.25 -4.11
CA GLU A 349 22.17 12.42 -3.81
C GLU A 349 22.31 13.20 -2.51
N ARG A 350 23.41 12.94 -1.80
CA ARG A 350 23.67 13.61 -0.53
C ARG A 350 23.87 15.12 -0.78
N PRO A 351 23.08 16.01 -0.17
CA PRO A 351 23.32 17.43 -0.29
C PRO A 351 24.66 17.79 0.39
N LYS A 352 25.47 18.62 -0.28
CA LYS A 352 26.83 19.00 0.17
C LYS A 352 26.83 20.00 1.35
N LYS A 353 25.73 20.74 1.55
CA LYS A 353 25.55 21.81 2.57
C LYS A 353 24.10 21.80 3.08
N SER A 354 23.63 22.93 3.61
CA SER A 354 22.21 23.19 3.84
C SER A 354 21.40 22.95 2.57
N HIS A 355 20.13 22.59 2.77
CA HIS A 355 19.18 22.29 1.71
C HIS A 355 17.90 23.08 1.91
N ARG A 356 17.03 23.15 0.89
CA ARG A 356 15.72 23.77 1.05
C ARG A 356 14.71 22.74 1.54
N ALA A 357 13.96 23.11 2.58
CA ALA A 357 12.78 22.38 3.02
C ALA A 357 11.68 22.44 1.94
N PRO A 358 10.70 21.53 1.95
CA PRO A 358 9.54 21.60 1.05
C PRO A 358 8.78 22.93 1.16
N THR A 359 8.75 23.53 2.35
CA THR A 359 8.20 24.88 2.62
C THR A 359 9.07 26.03 2.11
N GLY A 360 10.21 25.75 1.46
CA GLY A 360 11.11 26.72 0.84
C GLY A 360 12.18 27.33 1.76
N GLN A 361 12.11 27.11 3.07
CA GLN A 361 13.10 27.60 4.03
C GLN A 361 14.44 26.85 3.92
N SER A 362 15.54 27.50 4.29
CA SER A 362 16.84 26.82 4.41
C SER A 362 16.87 25.95 5.67
N CYS A 363 17.25 24.68 5.52
CA CYS A 363 17.41 23.70 6.59
C CYS A 363 18.87 23.22 6.63
N SER A 364 19.44 23.16 7.83
CA SER A 364 20.79 22.64 8.11
C SER A 364 20.80 21.19 8.60
N GLY A 365 19.63 20.55 8.67
CA GLY A 365 19.52 19.18 9.14
C GLY A 365 20.27 18.19 8.27
N LYS A 366 20.63 17.04 8.84
CA LYS A 366 21.42 16.01 8.17
C LYS A 366 20.51 14.93 7.58
N PRO A 367 20.40 14.78 6.25
CA PRO A 367 19.61 13.71 5.67
C PRO A 367 20.18 12.33 5.97
N LEU A 368 19.30 11.39 6.27
CA LEU A 368 19.59 9.99 6.52
C LEU A 368 19.32 9.17 5.25
N ILE A 369 20.10 8.13 5.02
CA ILE A 369 19.88 7.19 3.91
C ILE A 369 18.86 6.15 4.34
N VAL A 370 17.72 6.14 3.67
CA VAL A 370 16.59 5.24 3.98
C VAL A 370 15.97 4.69 2.70
N SER A 371 15.31 3.55 2.80
CA SER A 371 14.35 3.10 1.77
C SER A 371 12.94 3.56 2.13
N LEU A 372 12.00 3.48 1.20
CA LEU A 372 10.58 3.70 1.50
C LEU A 372 9.87 2.35 1.49
N GLY A 373 8.96 2.14 2.44
CA GLY A 373 8.29 0.85 2.60
C GLY A 373 6.84 0.98 3.05
N HIS A 374 6.11 -0.10 2.90
CA HIS A 374 4.76 -0.25 3.42
C HIS A 374 4.52 -1.71 3.81
N GLU A 375 3.85 -1.92 4.95
CA GLU A 375 3.41 -3.23 5.42
C GLU A 375 1.89 -3.28 5.40
N PHE A 376 1.33 -4.34 4.82
CA PHE A 376 -0.11 -4.57 4.79
C PHE A 376 -0.44 -6.05 5.01
N ILE A 377 -1.69 -6.31 5.37
CA ILE A 377 -2.23 -7.65 5.56
C ILE A 377 -3.20 -7.91 4.41
N THR A 378 -3.10 -9.09 3.80
CA THR A 378 -4.00 -9.54 2.74
C THR A 378 -4.19 -11.05 2.85
N ASP A 379 -5.22 -11.59 2.22
CA ASP A 379 -5.40 -13.05 2.14
C ASP A 379 -4.34 -13.64 1.21
N VAL A 380 -3.67 -14.69 1.69
CA VAL A 380 -2.63 -15.39 0.95
C VAL A 380 -2.91 -16.89 0.88
N VAL A 381 -2.45 -17.48 -0.22
CA VAL A 381 -2.33 -18.93 -0.40
C VAL A 381 -0.87 -19.24 -0.73
N LYS A 382 -0.29 -20.17 0.02
CA LYS A 382 1.08 -20.65 -0.16
C LYS A 382 1.04 -22.00 -0.87
N ILE A 383 1.82 -22.11 -1.94
CA ILE A 383 1.89 -23.27 -2.83
C ILE A 383 3.31 -23.83 -2.75
N GLU A 384 3.42 -25.09 -2.32
CA GLU A 384 4.67 -25.81 -2.16
C GLU A 384 4.71 -26.97 -3.14
N PHE A 385 5.51 -26.86 -4.20
CA PHE A 385 5.71 -27.97 -5.13
C PHE A 385 6.65 -29.00 -4.50
N LEU A 386 6.24 -30.27 -4.52
CA LEU A 386 7.02 -31.39 -3.97
C LEU A 386 8.03 -31.93 -4.98
N ARG A 387 8.63 -31.04 -5.78
CA ARG A 387 9.59 -31.38 -6.84
C ARG A 387 10.79 -30.44 -6.85
N PRO A 388 11.98 -30.94 -7.20
CA PRO A 388 13.18 -30.12 -7.29
C PRO A 388 13.07 -29.14 -8.45
N VAL A 389 13.87 -28.08 -8.37
CA VAL A 389 14.03 -27.13 -9.48
C VAL A 389 14.70 -27.84 -10.66
N PRO A 390 14.17 -27.71 -11.89
CA PRO A 390 14.75 -28.36 -13.05
C PRO A 390 16.07 -27.70 -13.51
N GLY A 391 17.06 -28.52 -13.83
CA GLY A 391 18.32 -28.11 -14.46
C GLY A 391 19.22 -27.26 -13.55
N SER A 392 20.00 -26.37 -14.16
CA SER A 392 20.99 -25.50 -13.49
C SER A 392 20.50 -24.08 -13.21
N ILE A 393 19.18 -23.86 -13.21
CA ILE A 393 18.59 -22.54 -13.00
C ILE A 393 18.59 -22.21 -11.51
N GLU A 394 18.95 -20.97 -11.17
CA GLU A 394 18.82 -20.45 -9.81
C GLU A 394 17.38 -20.65 -9.28
N PRO A 395 17.18 -21.40 -8.18
CA PRO A 395 15.85 -21.77 -7.66
C PRO A 395 14.85 -20.63 -7.54
N THR A 396 15.32 -19.48 -7.05
CA THR A 396 14.50 -18.29 -6.86
C THR A 396 13.94 -17.73 -8.17
N TRP A 397 14.74 -17.66 -9.24
CA TRP A 397 14.29 -17.14 -10.53
C TRP A 397 13.41 -18.11 -11.28
N PHE A 398 13.64 -19.42 -11.11
CA PHE A 398 12.71 -20.44 -11.56
C PHE A 398 11.36 -20.28 -10.87
N ALA A 399 11.35 -20.17 -9.53
CA ALA A 399 10.12 -19.97 -8.76
C ALA A 399 9.37 -18.69 -9.17
N TYR A 400 10.07 -17.57 -9.41
CA TYR A 400 9.43 -16.36 -9.95
C TYR A 400 8.81 -16.58 -11.34
N SER A 401 9.50 -17.32 -12.22
CA SER A 401 8.97 -17.62 -13.56
C SER A 401 7.70 -18.48 -13.47
N LEU A 402 7.72 -19.51 -12.62
CA LEU A 402 6.55 -20.35 -12.35
C LEU A 402 5.42 -19.55 -11.68
N ALA A 403 5.75 -18.69 -10.72
CA ALA A 403 4.80 -17.85 -9.99
C ALA A 403 4.05 -16.90 -10.93
N TYR A 404 4.74 -16.23 -11.85
CA TYR A 404 4.08 -15.33 -12.80
C TYR A 404 3.24 -16.06 -13.84
N ALA A 405 3.65 -17.27 -14.26
CA ALA A 405 2.80 -18.12 -15.10
C ALA A 405 1.52 -18.51 -14.35
N LEU A 406 1.66 -18.96 -13.10
CA LEU A 406 0.56 -19.42 -12.26
C LEU A 406 -0.41 -18.29 -11.89
N ALA A 407 0.08 -17.14 -11.45
CA ALA A 407 -0.76 -15.98 -11.16
C ALA A 407 -1.54 -15.50 -12.39
N GLY A 408 -0.89 -15.47 -13.56
CA GLY A 408 -1.55 -15.11 -14.82
C GLY A 408 -2.54 -16.17 -15.32
N GLY A 409 -2.30 -17.45 -15.04
CA GLY A 409 -3.26 -18.55 -15.30
C GLY A 409 -4.46 -18.49 -14.36
N ALA A 410 -4.19 -18.31 -13.06
CA ALA A 410 -5.21 -18.17 -12.02
C ALA A 410 -6.15 -17.00 -12.27
N ALA A 411 -5.62 -15.83 -12.69
CA ALA A 411 -6.46 -14.69 -13.06
C ALA A 411 -7.46 -15.03 -14.17
N GLY A 412 -7.03 -15.79 -15.18
CA GLY A 412 -7.91 -16.24 -16.27
C GLY A 412 -8.97 -17.24 -15.80
N VAL A 413 -8.59 -18.22 -14.98
CA VAL A 413 -9.50 -19.26 -14.45
C VAL A 413 -10.51 -18.69 -13.46
N LEU A 414 -10.09 -17.73 -12.65
CA LEU A 414 -10.94 -17.07 -11.67
C LEU A 414 -11.79 -15.94 -12.29
N GLU A 415 -11.60 -15.63 -13.58
CA GLU A 415 -12.28 -14.55 -14.31
C GLU A 415 -12.09 -13.17 -13.64
N VAL A 416 -10.88 -12.90 -13.13
CA VAL A 416 -10.52 -11.64 -12.47
C VAL A 416 -9.45 -10.87 -13.25
N PRO A 417 -9.41 -9.54 -13.13
CA PRO A 417 -8.31 -8.74 -13.68
C PRO A 417 -6.94 -9.27 -13.22
N PRO A 418 -5.94 -9.43 -14.11
CA PRO A 418 -4.60 -9.89 -13.73
C PRO A 418 -3.91 -9.04 -12.66
N GLU A 419 -4.28 -7.77 -12.54
CA GLU A 419 -3.80 -6.85 -11.50
C GLU A 419 -4.37 -7.12 -10.11
N ASP A 420 -5.48 -7.85 -9.99
CA ASP A 420 -6.15 -8.15 -8.72
C ASP A 420 -5.53 -9.35 -7.99
N LEU A 421 -4.71 -10.14 -8.69
CA LEU A 421 -3.88 -11.20 -8.13
C LEU A 421 -2.40 -10.86 -8.29
N SER A 422 -1.63 -11.02 -7.22
CA SER A 422 -0.19 -10.85 -7.29
C SER A 422 0.51 -12.01 -6.60
N THR A 423 1.81 -12.10 -6.81
CA THR A 423 2.61 -13.21 -6.32
C THR A 423 4.02 -12.78 -5.91
N THR A 424 4.57 -13.53 -4.96
CA THR A 424 5.97 -13.45 -4.56
C THR A 424 6.47 -14.85 -4.20
N VAL A 425 7.77 -14.97 -4.00
CA VAL A 425 8.41 -16.23 -3.62
C VAL A 425 8.83 -16.13 -2.16
N ALA A 426 8.38 -17.08 -1.34
CA ALA A 426 8.79 -17.19 0.04
C ALA A 426 10.10 -18.01 0.14
N TYR A 427 10.91 -17.67 1.14
CA TYR A 427 12.10 -18.43 1.46
C TYR A 427 11.72 -19.77 2.09
N ALA A 428 12.34 -20.84 1.61
CA ALA A 428 12.39 -22.12 2.29
C ALA A 428 13.78 -22.72 2.12
N ASP A 429 14.32 -23.32 3.17
CA ASP A 429 15.58 -24.05 3.13
C ASP A 429 15.31 -25.48 2.64
N THR A 430 15.14 -25.62 1.33
CA THR A 430 14.71 -26.87 0.69
C THR A 430 15.34 -27.03 -0.70
N PRO A 431 15.64 -28.27 -1.14
CA PRO A 431 16.04 -28.52 -2.53
C PRO A 431 14.88 -28.39 -3.53
N TYR A 432 13.64 -28.25 -3.04
CA TYR A 432 12.45 -28.08 -3.87
C TYR A 432 12.30 -26.65 -4.41
N VAL A 433 11.33 -26.47 -5.32
CA VAL A 433 10.93 -25.13 -5.75
C VAL A 433 10.55 -24.29 -4.51
N PRO A 434 11.18 -23.12 -4.31
CA PRO A 434 10.78 -22.21 -3.24
C PRO A 434 9.27 -21.94 -3.23
N PRO A 435 8.61 -21.92 -2.05
CA PRO A 435 7.17 -21.77 -1.98
C PRO A 435 6.69 -20.50 -2.68
N ILE A 436 5.63 -20.64 -3.47
CA ILE A 436 5.00 -19.54 -4.19
C ILE A 436 3.86 -19.03 -3.33
N VAL A 437 3.84 -17.73 -3.06
CA VAL A 437 2.74 -17.07 -2.36
C VAL A 437 1.92 -16.31 -3.39
N ILE A 438 0.65 -16.66 -3.54
CA ILE A 438 -0.33 -15.89 -4.30
C ILE A 438 -1.22 -15.15 -3.31
N TYR A 439 -1.50 -13.89 -3.59
CA TYR A 439 -2.24 -13.04 -2.67
C TYR A 439 -3.15 -12.07 -3.41
N ASP A 440 -4.19 -11.63 -2.72
CA ASP A 440 -5.10 -10.61 -3.22
C ASP A 440 -4.38 -9.26 -3.28
N ASN A 441 -4.35 -8.67 -4.47
CA ASN A 441 -3.81 -7.34 -4.71
C ASN A 441 -4.91 -6.27 -4.81
N VAL A 442 -6.17 -6.67 -4.66
CA VAL A 442 -7.29 -5.75 -4.41
C VAL A 442 -7.09 -5.11 -3.04
N PRO A 443 -7.18 -3.77 -2.91
CA PRO A 443 -7.10 -3.15 -1.61
C PRO A 443 -8.18 -3.67 -0.66
N GLY A 444 -7.75 -4.14 0.52
CA GLY A 444 -8.62 -4.79 1.50
C GLY A 444 -8.73 -6.30 1.33
N GLY A 445 -8.34 -6.87 0.21
CA GLY A 445 -8.56 -8.28 -0.06
C GLY A 445 -10.04 -8.54 -0.39
N ALA A 446 -10.26 -9.21 -1.51
CA ALA A 446 -11.58 -9.57 -2.00
C ALA A 446 -11.92 -11.05 -1.74
N GLY A 447 -10.98 -11.81 -1.15
CA GLY A 447 -11.04 -13.24 -0.93
C GLY A 447 -10.79 -14.06 -2.21
N LEU A 448 -10.10 -13.51 -3.22
CA LEU A 448 -9.99 -14.15 -4.54
C LEU A 448 -9.16 -15.43 -4.47
N VAL A 449 -8.07 -15.41 -3.70
CA VAL A 449 -7.18 -16.57 -3.55
C VAL A 449 -7.83 -17.76 -2.86
N ALA A 450 -8.96 -17.59 -2.14
CA ALA A 450 -9.61 -18.69 -1.42
C ALA A 450 -10.02 -19.86 -2.32
N ARG A 451 -10.37 -19.56 -3.57
CA ARG A 451 -10.76 -20.58 -4.56
C ARG A 451 -9.59 -21.45 -5.01
N LEU A 452 -8.34 -21.01 -4.79
CA LEU A 452 -7.15 -21.81 -5.12
C LEU A 452 -6.97 -23.02 -4.18
N GLU A 453 -7.74 -23.09 -3.09
CA GLU A 453 -7.80 -24.27 -2.23
C GLU A 453 -8.55 -25.46 -2.85
N GLU A 454 -9.36 -25.21 -3.88
CA GLU A 454 -10.11 -26.26 -4.58
C GLU A 454 -9.19 -26.97 -5.58
N VAL A 455 -9.15 -28.31 -5.53
CA VAL A 455 -8.22 -29.14 -6.32
C VAL A 455 -8.45 -28.94 -7.82
N GLU A 456 -9.71 -28.88 -8.23
CA GLU A 456 -10.14 -28.70 -9.62
C GLU A 456 -9.74 -27.31 -10.14
N ILE A 457 -9.89 -26.27 -9.31
CA ILE A 457 -9.47 -24.91 -9.65
C ILE A 457 -7.95 -24.84 -9.74
N MET A 458 -7.22 -25.41 -8.79
CA MET A 458 -5.75 -25.43 -8.81
C MET A 458 -5.23 -26.13 -10.07
N ARG A 459 -5.80 -27.28 -10.43
CA ARG A 459 -5.47 -27.98 -11.68
C ARG A 459 -5.74 -27.11 -12.90
N ALA A 460 -6.91 -26.50 -13.00
CA ALA A 460 -7.25 -25.60 -14.10
C ALA A 460 -6.28 -24.41 -14.17
N CYS A 461 -5.83 -23.87 -13.03
CA CYS A 461 -4.83 -22.81 -12.98
C CYS A 461 -3.47 -23.26 -13.51
N LEU A 462 -3.04 -24.50 -13.21
CA LEU A 462 -1.81 -25.09 -13.74
C LEU A 462 -1.89 -25.32 -15.25
N GLU A 463 -3.02 -25.82 -15.74
CA GLU A 463 -3.29 -26.00 -17.19
C GLU A 463 -3.29 -24.65 -17.93
N ALA A 464 -3.93 -23.62 -17.35
CA ALA A 464 -3.90 -22.27 -17.88
C ALA A 464 -2.48 -21.66 -17.86
N ALA A 465 -1.73 -21.88 -16.78
CA ALA A 465 -0.33 -21.45 -16.69
C ALA A 465 0.54 -22.10 -17.77
N TYR A 466 0.37 -23.40 -18.02
CA TYR A 466 1.03 -24.13 -19.09
C TYR A 466 0.69 -23.53 -20.46
N GLY A 467 -0.60 -23.30 -20.72
CA GLY A 467 -1.07 -22.68 -21.96
C GLY A 467 -0.48 -21.29 -22.24
N ARG A 468 -0.08 -20.54 -21.20
CA ARG A 468 0.61 -19.25 -21.33
C ARG A 468 2.08 -19.38 -21.71
N VAL A 469 2.76 -20.44 -21.27
CA VAL A 469 4.22 -20.63 -21.48
C VAL A 469 4.56 -21.55 -22.64
N GLN A 470 3.58 -22.27 -23.20
CA GLN A 470 3.76 -23.20 -24.33
C GLN A 470 4.38 -22.55 -25.58
N GLY A 471 4.28 -21.22 -25.72
CA GLY A 471 4.95 -20.47 -26.79
C GLY A 471 4.03 -19.82 -27.82
N GLY A 472 2.71 -19.78 -27.59
CA GLY A 472 1.76 -19.10 -28.48
C GLY A 472 2.03 -17.59 -28.67
N CYS A 473 2.84 -16.99 -27.79
CA CYS A 473 3.30 -15.60 -27.91
C CYS A 473 4.50 -15.39 -28.85
N GLY A 474 5.13 -16.46 -29.35
CA GLY A 474 6.24 -16.40 -30.31
C GLY A 474 7.62 -16.00 -29.75
N CYS A 475 7.77 -15.72 -28.45
CA CYS A 475 9.09 -15.44 -27.87
C CYS A 475 9.94 -16.71 -27.69
N GLY A 476 11.26 -16.60 -27.61
CA GLY A 476 12.17 -17.75 -27.39
C GLY A 476 11.92 -18.48 -26.06
N GLU A 477 12.40 -19.72 -25.94
CA GLU A 477 12.22 -20.55 -24.73
C GLU A 477 13.01 -20.00 -23.52
N ASN A 478 14.20 -19.44 -23.77
CA ASN A 478 15.03 -18.79 -22.75
C ASN A 478 14.61 -17.34 -22.47
N ASP A 479 13.56 -16.85 -23.12
CA ASP A 479 13.06 -15.49 -23.00
C ASP A 479 11.70 -15.43 -22.28
N SER A 480 11.24 -14.19 -22.09
CA SER A 480 9.91 -13.87 -21.58
C SER A 480 9.35 -12.64 -22.29
N CYS A 481 8.03 -12.53 -22.36
CA CYS A 481 7.32 -11.38 -22.91
C CYS A 481 6.04 -11.11 -22.11
N TYR A 482 5.32 -10.03 -22.45
CA TYR A 482 4.06 -9.68 -21.78
C TYR A 482 2.93 -10.70 -22.03
N GLY A 483 3.03 -11.49 -23.11
CA GLY A 483 2.07 -12.56 -23.42
C GLY A 483 2.25 -13.82 -22.57
N CYS A 484 3.41 -14.02 -21.92
CA CYS A 484 3.67 -15.18 -21.08
C CYS A 484 3.86 -14.79 -19.60
N LEU A 485 5.02 -14.22 -19.26
CA LEU A 485 5.49 -14.03 -17.87
C LEU A 485 5.62 -12.58 -17.43
N ARG A 486 5.79 -11.62 -18.35
CA ARG A 486 6.08 -10.21 -17.99
C ARG A 486 4.80 -9.44 -17.72
N ASN A 487 4.85 -8.56 -16.73
CA ASN A 487 3.85 -7.53 -16.46
C ASN A 487 4.54 -6.26 -15.96
N TYR A 488 3.78 -5.21 -15.68
CA TYR A 488 4.36 -3.93 -15.23
C TYR A 488 4.88 -3.96 -13.79
N THR A 489 4.42 -4.89 -12.96
CA THR A 489 4.81 -4.99 -11.54
C THR A 489 6.07 -5.82 -11.35
N ASN A 490 6.41 -6.71 -12.28
CA ASN A 490 7.57 -7.60 -12.20
C ASN A 490 8.78 -7.17 -13.05
N GLN A 491 8.88 -5.89 -13.39
CA GLN A 491 10.01 -5.33 -14.18
C GLN A 491 11.38 -5.68 -13.59
N PHE A 492 11.48 -5.79 -12.25
CA PHE A 492 12.72 -6.18 -11.57
C PHE A 492 13.19 -7.60 -11.94
N ALA A 493 12.30 -8.47 -12.42
CA ALA A 493 12.57 -9.85 -12.75
C ALA A 493 12.76 -10.10 -14.26
N HIS A 494 12.37 -9.17 -15.15
CA HIS A 494 12.26 -9.40 -16.61
C HIS A 494 13.50 -10.03 -17.27
N GLN A 495 14.70 -9.69 -16.81
CA GLN A 495 15.97 -10.23 -17.34
C GLN A 495 16.27 -11.67 -16.90
N LYS A 496 15.57 -12.18 -15.89
CA LYS A 496 15.77 -13.50 -15.28
C LYS A 496 14.63 -14.47 -15.57
N LEU A 497 13.48 -13.98 -16.04
CA LEU A 497 12.31 -14.80 -16.35
C LEU A 497 12.51 -15.58 -17.66
N ARG A 498 12.30 -16.91 -17.60
CA ARG A 498 12.41 -17.84 -18.74
C ARG A 498 11.16 -18.72 -18.85
N ARG A 499 10.55 -18.81 -20.03
CA ARG A 499 9.30 -19.58 -20.22
C ARG A 499 9.51 -21.08 -20.42
N GLY A 500 10.57 -21.51 -21.11
CA GLY A 500 10.81 -22.91 -21.49
C GLY A 500 10.91 -23.85 -20.29
N PRO A 501 11.79 -23.55 -19.31
CA PRO A 501 11.89 -24.38 -18.11
C PRO A 501 10.59 -24.52 -17.33
N VAL A 502 9.75 -23.47 -17.32
CA VAL A 502 8.42 -23.48 -16.69
C VAL A 502 7.45 -24.35 -17.48
N LYS A 503 7.46 -24.26 -18.81
CA LYS A 503 6.67 -25.11 -19.70
C LYS A 503 6.97 -26.58 -19.43
N ASP A 504 8.24 -26.97 -19.45
CA ASP A 504 8.63 -28.38 -19.28
C ASP A 504 8.28 -28.90 -17.88
N PHE A 505 8.46 -28.07 -16.85
CA PHE A 505 8.06 -28.41 -15.48
C PHE A 505 6.54 -28.62 -15.34
N LEU A 506 5.74 -27.75 -15.95
CA LEU A 506 4.28 -27.85 -15.91
C LEU A 506 3.77 -29.03 -16.75
N ASP A 507 4.39 -29.31 -17.90
CA ASP A 507 4.08 -30.46 -18.75
C ASP A 507 4.20 -31.77 -17.96
N GLN A 508 5.34 -31.95 -17.29
CA GLN A 508 5.61 -33.10 -16.41
C GLN A 508 4.67 -33.12 -15.20
N LEU A 509 4.29 -31.96 -14.65
CA LEU A 509 3.33 -31.87 -13.53
C LEU A 509 1.97 -32.40 -13.94
N LEU A 510 1.48 -31.96 -15.08
CA LEU A 510 0.15 -32.28 -15.58
C LEU A 510 0.08 -33.72 -16.09
N ALA A 511 1.18 -34.26 -16.64
CA ALA A 511 1.26 -35.66 -17.03
C ALA A 511 1.18 -36.63 -15.83
N GLU A 512 1.73 -36.23 -14.68
CA GLU A 512 1.67 -37.00 -13.42
C GLU A 512 0.36 -36.78 -12.64
N TRP A 513 -0.44 -35.78 -13.00
CA TRP A 513 -1.71 -35.48 -12.33
C TRP A 513 -2.78 -36.51 -12.74
N PRO A 514 -3.23 -37.40 -11.82
CA PRO A 514 -4.25 -38.38 -12.14
C PRO A 514 -5.52 -37.70 -12.64
N ARG A 515 -6.13 -38.25 -13.70
CA ARG A 515 -7.27 -37.64 -14.35
C ARG A 515 -8.47 -37.48 -13.43
#